data_AF-A0A5C1HYH9-F1
#
_entry.id   AF-A0A5C1HYH9-F1
#
_cell.length_a   1.000
_cell.length_b   1.000
_cell.length_c   1.000
_cell.angle_alpha   90.00
_cell.angle_beta   90.00
_cell.angle_gamma   90.00
#
_symmetry.space_group_name_H-M   'P 1'
#
loop_
_entity.id
_entity.type
_entity.pdbx_description
1 polymer ?
#
loop_
_entity_poly.entity_id
_entity_poly.type
_entity_poly.pdbx_seq_one_letter_code
_entity_poly.pdbx_strand_id
1 'polypeptide(L)'
;MEFDENKEESYQEDDFVDIYSKRAIFWFSFFNFIFGGVLLIINLYNAGYKRAIPPVIAFMAVFFYGSNLAVAYSGINLKLVVDALNVASKGGQPTPDQLKATFLLAGLNIAIGIIGALILTQYFFKKSFPDNDYYPKPVLKPILVMITLYFLLRVVM
;
A
#
# COMPACT_ATOMS: atom_id res chain seq x y z
N MET A 1 18.17 -8.67 55.05
CA MET A 1 18.11 -8.66 53.58
C MET A 1 17.64 -10.04 53.19
N GLU A 2 16.34 -10.19 53.00
CA GLU A 2 15.77 -11.40 52.42
C GLU A 2 16.03 -11.32 50.91
N PHE A 3 16.72 -12.33 50.39
CA PHE A 3 16.89 -12.51 48.97
C PHE A 3 15.55 -12.97 48.42
N ASP A 4 14.89 -12.10 47.66
CA ASP A 4 13.62 -12.36 47.00
C ASP A 4 13.87 -13.29 45.79
N GLU A 5 14.19 -14.55 46.10
CA GLU A 5 14.24 -15.67 45.15
C GLU A 5 12.81 -16.07 44.80
N ASN A 6 12.23 -15.41 43.80
CA ASN A 6 11.36 -16.00 42.77
C ASN A 6 10.72 -14.88 41.94
N LYS A 7 11.53 -14.24 41.11
CA LYS A 7 11.02 -13.81 39.81
C LYS A 7 11.38 -14.92 38.84
N GLU A 8 10.46 -15.86 38.68
CA GLU A 8 10.43 -16.69 37.49
C GLU A 8 10.34 -15.72 36.30
N GLU A 9 11.49 -15.41 35.72
CA GLU A 9 11.57 -14.80 34.41
C GLU A 9 10.92 -15.81 33.46
N SER A 10 9.66 -15.57 33.09
CA SER A 10 9.03 -16.34 32.03
C SER A 10 9.84 -16.05 30.78
N TYR A 11 10.77 -16.93 30.44
CA TYR A 11 11.31 -17.06 29.10
C TYR A 11 10.10 -17.40 28.21
N GLN A 12 9.49 -16.38 27.61
CA GLN A 12 8.39 -16.58 26.66
C GLN A 12 9.01 -17.26 25.43
N GLU A 13 8.79 -18.56 25.34
CA GLU A 13 8.88 -19.34 24.11
C GLU A 13 8.02 -18.64 23.05
N ASP A 14 8.63 -17.84 22.17
CA ASP A 14 8.26 -17.59 20.76
C ASP A 14 8.93 -16.27 20.28
N ASP A 15 10.17 -16.36 19.83
CA ASP A 15 10.98 -15.28 19.23
C ASP A 15 10.46 -14.80 17.84
N PHE A 16 9.17 -15.01 17.56
CA PHE A 16 8.55 -14.64 16.28
C PHE A 16 7.91 -13.26 16.36
N VAL A 17 8.42 -12.33 15.56
CA VAL A 17 7.85 -10.99 15.46
C VAL A 17 6.54 -11.00 14.67
N ASP A 18 5.46 -10.55 15.29
CA ASP A 18 4.16 -10.30 14.64
C ASP A 18 4.26 -9.21 13.56
N ILE A 19 4.14 -9.63 12.30
CA ILE A 19 4.17 -8.73 11.14
C ILE A 19 2.98 -8.96 10.21
N TYR A 20 2.60 -7.94 9.43
CA TYR A 20 1.55 -8.09 8.42
C TYR A 20 1.99 -9.04 7.31
N SER A 21 1.07 -9.87 6.81
CA SER A 21 1.43 -10.85 5.79
C SER A 21 1.78 -10.23 4.43
N LYS A 22 2.58 -10.95 3.64
CA LYS A 22 2.89 -10.61 2.25
C LYS A 22 1.62 -10.34 1.42
N ARG A 23 0.57 -11.16 1.61
CA ARG A 23 -0.71 -10.98 0.92
C ARG A 23 -1.45 -9.72 1.36
N ALA A 24 -1.41 -9.39 2.66
CA ALA A 24 -1.97 -8.14 3.15
C ALA A 24 -1.27 -6.96 2.48
N ILE A 25 0.06 -6.92 2.53
CA ILE A 25 0.84 -5.84 1.90
C ILE A 25 0.54 -5.75 0.40
N PHE A 26 0.41 -6.87 -0.31
CA PHE A 26 0.03 -6.89 -1.72
C PHE A 26 -1.30 -6.14 -1.96
N TRP A 27 -2.37 -6.56 -1.26
CA TRP A 27 -3.70 -5.99 -1.47
C TRP A 27 -3.79 -4.53 -1.04
N PHE A 28 -3.18 -4.17 0.10
CA PHE A 28 -3.11 -2.77 0.49
C PHE A 28 -2.33 -1.94 -0.52
N SER A 29 -1.21 -2.44 -1.06
CA SER A 29 -0.44 -1.75 -2.10
C SER A 29 -1.21 -1.58 -3.40
N PHE A 30 -1.98 -2.59 -3.80
CA PHE A 30 -2.77 -2.58 -5.02
C PHE A 30 -3.87 -1.50 -4.97
N PHE A 31 -4.61 -1.41 -3.86
CA PHE A 31 -5.65 -0.39 -3.70
C PHE A 31 -5.08 0.99 -3.39
N ASN A 32 -4.02 1.05 -2.59
CA ASN A 32 -3.30 2.28 -2.31
C ASN A 32 -1.83 1.99 -1.97
N PHE A 33 -0.96 2.31 -2.93
CA PHE A 33 0.47 2.06 -2.86
C PHE A 33 1.13 2.58 -1.58
N ILE A 34 0.68 3.74 -1.06
CA ILE A 34 1.22 4.33 0.17
C ILE A 34 0.88 3.45 1.38
N PHE A 35 -0.36 2.98 1.51
CA PHE A 35 -0.76 2.11 2.62
C PHE A 35 0.05 0.82 2.64
N GLY A 36 0.21 0.18 1.48
CA GLY A 36 1.02 -1.04 1.38
C GLY A 36 2.48 -0.82 1.79
N GLY A 37 3.08 0.30 1.35
CA GLY A 37 4.43 0.68 1.75
C GLY A 37 4.56 0.98 3.25
N VAL A 38 3.58 1.67 3.85
CA VAL A 38 3.56 1.94 5.30
C VAL A 38 3.46 0.65 6.10
N LEU A 39 2.62 -0.31 5.70
CA LEU A 39 2.54 -1.62 6.34
C LEU A 39 3.86 -2.38 6.26
N LEU A 40 4.54 -2.32 5.11
CA LEU A 40 5.87 -2.91 4.98
C LEU A 40 6.89 -2.22 5.90
N ILE A 41 6.88 -0.89 6.00
CA ILE A 41 7.76 -0.16 6.92
C ILE A 41 7.50 -0.55 8.37
N ILE A 42 6.24 -0.70 8.78
CA ILE A 42 5.87 -1.18 10.12
C ILE A 42 6.45 -2.59 10.37
N ASN A 43 6.32 -3.49 9.40
CA ASN A 43 6.92 -4.82 9.49
C ASN A 43 8.44 -4.75 9.69
N LEU A 44 9.14 -3.97 8.85
CA LEU A 44 10.59 -3.81 8.93
C LEU A 44 11.02 -3.19 10.26
N TYR A 45 10.25 -2.24 10.79
CA TYR A 45 10.54 -1.62 12.07
C TYR A 45 10.38 -2.62 13.23
N ASN A 46 9.26 -3.33 13.28
CA ASN A 46 8.96 -4.31 14.33
C ASN A 46 9.95 -5.48 14.32
N ALA A 47 10.35 -5.93 13.13
CA ALA A 47 11.30 -7.03 12.96
C ALA A 47 12.78 -6.59 13.07
N GLY A 48 13.06 -5.35 13.46
CA GLY A 48 14.42 -4.86 13.66
C GLY A 48 15.20 -4.52 12.38
N TYR A 49 14.63 -4.73 11.18
CA TYR A 49 15.24 -4.41 9.89
C TYR A 49 15.22 -2.90 9.54
N LYS A 50 15.59 -2.04 10.50
CA LYS A 50 15.53 -0.57 10.35
C LYS A 50 16.36 -0.04 9.16
N ARG A 51 17.45 -0.72 8.81
CA ARG A 51 18.30 -0.37 7.64
C ARG A 51 17.60 -0.58 6.29
N ALA A 52 16.56 -1.41 6.23
CA ALA A 52 15.77 -1.63 5.02
C ALA A 52 14.67 -0.57 4.82
N ILE A 53 14.38 0.26 5.82
CA ILE A 53 13.33 1.28 5.74
C ILE A 53 13.68 2.41 4.76
N PRO A 54 14.85 3.06 4.81
CA PRO A 54 15.18 4.14 3.89
C PRO A 54 15.06 3.77 2.39
N PRO A 55 15.55 2.62 1.90
CA PRO A 55 15.40 2.28 0.49
C PRO A 55 13.94 2.00 0.10
N VAL A 56 13.09 1.51 1.01
CA VAL A 56 11.65 1.38 0.75
C VAL A 56 11.00 2.75 0.60
N ILE A 57 11.29 3.71 1.49
CA ILE A 57 10.76 5.07 1.39
C ILE A 57 11.22 5.76 0.10
N ALA A 58 12.51 5.64 -0.24
CA ALA A 58 13.06 6.20 -1.46
C ALA A 58 12.38 5.59 -2.70
N PHE A 59 12.20 4.27 -2.72
CA PHE A 59 11.44 3.60 -3.78
C PHE A 59 10.00 4.10 -3.85
N MET A 60 9.31 4.25 -2.71
CA MET A 60 7.93 4.75 -2.70
C MET A 60 7.82 6.13 -3.32
N ALA A 61 8.74 7.05 -2.98
CA ALA A 61 8.75 8.40 -3.54
C ALA A 61 9.03 8.40 -5.05
N VAL A 62 10.06 7.66 -5.49
CA VAL A 62 10.43 7.55 -6.91
C VAL A 62 9.32 6.89 -7.71
N PHE A 63 8.73 5.81 -7.21
CA PHE A 63 7.65 5.09 -7.87
C PHE A 63 6.39 5.95 -7.96
N PHE A 64 6.04 6.67 -6.90
CA PHE A 64 4.90 7.58 -6.91
C PHE A 64 5.07 8.67 -7.97
N TYR A 65 6.21 9.36 -7.99
CA TYR A 65 6.47 10.40 -8.99
C TYR A 65 6.56 9.81 -10.41
N GLY A 66 7.28 8.70 -10.58
CA GLY A 66 7.41 8.00 -11.86
C GLY A 66 6.06 7.52 -12.42
N SER A 67 5.14 7.09 -11.56
CA SER A 67 3.78 6.71 -11.94
C SER A 67 2.99 7.90 -12.49
N ASN A 68 3.09 9.07 -11.85
CA ASN A 68 2.46 10.30 -12.32
C ASN A 68 3.05 10.75 -13.67
N LEU A 69 4.37 10.64 -13.84
CA LEU A 69 5.03 10.91 -15.13
C LEU A 69 4.57 9.92 -16.21
N ALA A 70 4.44 8.62 -15.89
CA ALA A 70 3.96 7.62 -16.83
C ALA A 70 2.56 7.95 -17.34
N VAL A 71 1.66 8.41 -16.46
CA VAL A 71 0.34 8.91 -16.87
C VAL A 71 0.45 10.16 -17.74
N ALA A 72 1.26 11.15 -17.34
CA ALA A 72 1.43 12.40 -18.08
C ALA A 72 1.97 12.18 -19.51
N TYR A 73 2.88 11.21 -19.67
CA TYR A 73 3.49 10.89 -20.97
C TYR A 73 2.82 9.72 -21.71
N SER A 74 1.73 9.16 -21.18
CA SER A 74 1.00 8.03 -21.80
C SER A 74 0.32 8.37 -23.13
N GLY A 75 0.16 9.66 -23.45
CA GLY A 75 -0.64 10.13 -24.59
C GLY A 75 -2.15 10.09 -24.34
N ILE A 76 -2.60 9.72 -23.15
CA ILE A 76 -4.03 9.73 -22.77
C ILE A 76 -4.51 11.19 -22.68
N ASN A 77 -5.61 11.50 -23.37
CA ASN A 77 -6.22 12.83 -23.31
C ASN A 77 -6.99 13.01 -21.99
N LEU A 78 -6.31 13.58 -20.98
CA LEU A 78 -6.88 13.81 -19.65
C LEU A 78 -8.10 14.75 -19.67
N LYS A 79 -8.20 15.65 -20.65
CA LYS A 79 -9.37 16.52 -20.78
C LYS A 79 -10.63 15.69 -21.08
N LEU A 80 -10.54 14.70 -21.97
CA LEU A 80 -11.67 13.80 -22.24
C LEU A 80 -12.10 13.01 -21.00
N VAL A 81 -11.17 12.64 -20.13
CA VAL A 81 -11.49 11.96 -18.86
C VAL A 81 -12.25 12.91 -17.93
N VAL A 82 -11.77 14.14 -17.76
CA VAL A 82 -12.45 15.16 -16.93
C VAL A 82 -13.83 15.50 -17.48
N ASP A 83 -13.95 15.64 -18.80
CA ASP A 83 -15.23 15.89 -19.45
C ASP A 83 -16.20 14.71 -19.25
N ALA A 84 -15.72 13.47 -19.32
CA ALA A 84 -16.52 12.28 -19.02
C ALA A 84 -17.11 12.32 -17.59
N LEU A 85 -16.27 12.68 -16.60
CA LEU A 85 -16.67 12.79 -15.20
C LEU A 85 -17.70 13.91 -15.01
N ASN A 86 -17.51 15.05 -15.66
CA ASN A 86 -18.44 16.19 -15.61
C ASN A 86 -19.79 15.90 -16.27
N VAL A 87 -19.79 15.13 -17.36
CA VAL A 87 -21.03 14.69 -18.02
C VAL A 87 -21.78 13.70 -17.13
N ALA A 88 -21.08 12.69 -16.59
CA ALA A 88 -21.67 11.70 -15.70
C ALA A 88 -22.22 12.33 -14.40
N SER A 89 -21.52 13.29 -13.79
CA SER A 89 -21.98 13.95 -12.57
C SER A 89 -23.25 14.79 -12.75
N LYS A 90 -23.53 15.22 -13.99
CA LYS A 90 -24.76 15.94 -14.37
C LYS A 90 -25.87 15.02 -14.89
N GLY A 91 -25.68 13.70 -14.83
CA GLY A 91 -26.64 12.71 -15.33
C GLY A 91 -26.65 12.55 -16.85
N GLY A 92 -25.68 13.12 -17.56
CA GLY A 92 -25.48 12.90 -18.99
C GLY A 92 -24.74 11.59 -19.29
N GLN A 93 -24.78 11.16 -20.55
CA GLN A 93 -24.05 9.97 -21.01
C GLN A 93 -22.74 10.37 -21.68
N PRO A 94 -21.57 9.90 -21.19
CA PRO A 94 -20.29 10.17 -21.83
C PRO A 94 -20.21 9.60 -23.25
N THR A 95 -19.48 10.28 -24.14
CA THR A 95 -19.27 9.80 -25.52
C THR A 95 -18.35 8.58 -25.56
N PRO A 96 -18.34 7.80 -26.66
CA PRO A 96 -17.42 6.66 -26.80
C PRO A 96 -15.93 7.01 -26.62
N ASP A 97 -15.49 8.18 -27.10
CA ASP A 97 -14.11 8.64 -26.95
C ASP A 97 -13.77 9.01 -25.49
N GLN A 98 -14.72 9.62 -24.78
CA GLN A 98 -14.62 9.92 -23.35
C GLN A 98 -14.50 8.63 -22.52
N LEU A 99 -15.31 7.62 -22.83
CA LEU A 99 -15.24 6.31 -22.19
C LEU A 99 -13.91 5.61 -22.48
N LYS A 100 -13.46 5.61 -23.75
CA LYS A 100 -12.17 5.02 -24.13
C LYS A 100 -11.01 5.64 -23.35
N ALA A 101 -10.94 6.98 -23.28
CA ALA A 101 -9.90 7.66 -22.52
C ALA A 101 -9.94 7.29 -21.03
N THR A 102 -11.14 7.20 -20.44
CA THR A 102 -11.36 6.82 -19.05
C THR A 102 -10.89 5.39 -18.78
N PHE A 103 -11.25 4.43 -19.64
CA PHE A 103 -10.83 3.04 -19.48
C PHE A 103 -9.33 2.85 -19.68
N LEU A 104 -8.72 3.56 -20.63
CA LEU A 104 -7.26 3.53 -20.81
C LEU A 104 -6.54 4.06 -19.56
N LEU A 105 -7.03 5.16 -18.98
CA LEU A 105 -6.48 5.69 -17.75
C LEU A 105 -6.66 4.72 -16.58
N ALA A 106 -7.84 4.12 -16.43
CA ALA A 106 -8.11 3.14 -15.39
C ALA A 106 -7.21 1.91 -15.53
N GLY A 107 -7.09 1.36 -16.74
CA GLY A 107 -6.22 0.22 -17.04
C GLY A 107 -4.75 0.51 -16.75
N LEU A 108 -4.26 1.70 -17.12
CA LEU A 108 -2.90 2.14 -16.81
C LEU A 108 -2.67 2.24 -15.29
N ASN A 109 -3.60 2.85 -14.55
CA ASN A 109 -3.50 2.94 -13.09
C ASN A 109 -3.52 1.57 -12.42
N ILE A 110 -4.37 0.65 -12.88
CA ILE A 110 -4.41 -0.73 -12.38
C ILE A 110 -3.07 -1.43 -12.64
N ALA A 111 -2.52 -1.33 -13.86
CA ALA A 111 -1.25 -1.93 -14.21
C ALA A 111 -0.10 -1.39 -13.33
N ILE A 112 -0.04 -0.07 -13.15
CA ILE A 112 0.93 0.59 -12.26
C ILE A 112 0.75 0.09 -10.81
N GLY A 113 -0.48 0.03 -10.30
CA GLY A 113 -0.78 -0.45 -8.95
C GLY A 113 -0.31 -1.89 -8.73
N ILE A 114 -0.54 -2.78 -9.69
CA ILE A 114 -0.05 -4.17 -9.64
C ILE A 114 1.47 -4.20 -9.63
N ILE A 115 2.14 -3.44 -10.50
CA ILE A 115 3.61 -3.38 -10.55
C ILE A 115 4.17 -2.91 -9.21
N GLY A 116 3.63 -1.83 -8.63
CA GLY A 116 4.04 -1.33 -7.33
C GLY A 116 3.84 -2.35 -6.21
N ALA A 117 2.69 -3.02 -6.18
CA ALA A 117 2.38 -4.07 -5.22
C ALA A 117 3.32 -5.29 -5.37
N LEU A 118 3.65 -5.68 -6.59
CA LEU A 118 4.60 -6.76 -6.87
C LEU A 118 6.02 -6.37 -6.42
N ILE A 119 6.48 -5.15 -6.65
CA ILE A 119 7.82 -4.75 -6.21
C ILE A 119 7.89 -4.73 -4.68
N LEU A 120 6.91 -4.14 -3.98
CA LEU A 120 6.90 -4.13 -2.52
C LEU A 120 6.91 -5.54 -1.93
N THR A 121 6.19 -6.49 -2.54
CA THR A 121 6.04 -7.84 -1.98
C THR A 121 7.05 -8.87 -2.46
N GLN A 122 7.42 -8.84 -3.74
CA GLN A 122 8.34 -9.82 -4.32
C GLN A 122 9.80 -9.40 -4.17
N TYR A 123 10.08 -8.10 -4.14
CA TYR A 123 11.43 -7.59 -3.93
C TYR A 123 11.67 -7.23 -2.45
N PHE A 124 11.02 -6.17 -1.94
CA PHE A 124 11.37 -5.67 -0.60
C PHE A 124 10.95 -6.60 0.53
N PHE A 125 9.71 -7.08 0.54
CA PHE A 125 9.25 -8.01 1.58
C PHE A 125 10.07 -9.30 1.57
N LYS A 126 10.20 -9.97 0.41
CA LYS A 126 10.94 -11.24 0.31
C LYS A 126 12.43 -11.08 0.67
N LYS A 127 13.04 -9.94 0.36
CA LYS A 127 14.43 -9.65 0.75
C LYS A 127 14.62 -9.57 2.26
N SER A 128 13.63 -9.05 2.98
CA SER A 128 13.68 -8.90 4.45
C SER A 128 13.14 -10.11 5.19
N PHE A 129 12.20 -10.84 4.59
CA PHE A 129 11.51 -11.99 5.17
C PHE A 129 11.50 -13.15 4.16
N PRO A 130 12.66 -13.79 3.88
CA PRO A 130 12.78 -14.79 2.81
C PRO A 130 11.98 -16.07 3.10
N ASP A 131 12.00 -16.53 4.35
CA ASP A 131 11.45 -17.83 4.75
C ASP A 131 9.96 -17.76 5.11
N ASN A 132 9.39 -16.55 5.22
CA ASN A 132 8.03 -16.29 5.69
C ASN A 132 7.71 -16.87 7.09
N ASP A 133 8.75 -17.08 7.90
CA ASP A 133 8.61 -17.58 9.27
C ASP A 133 8.19 -16.44 10.20
N TYR A 134 6.92 -16.04 10.11
CA TYR A 134 6.31 -15.00 10.94
C TYR A 134 4.85 -15.29 11.25
N TYR A 135 4.36 -14.78 12.39
CA TYR A 135 2.94 -14.79 12.70
C TYR A 135 2.23 -13.63 12.00
N PRO A 136 1.22 -13.92 11.15
CA PRO A 136 0.53 -12.88 10.39
C PRO A 136 -0.37 -12.05 11.30
N LYS A 137 0.00 -10.79 11.48
CA LYS A 137 -0.77 -9.81 12.25
C LYS A 137 -2.16 -9.54 11.64
N PRO A 138 -3.22 -9.39 12.46
CA PRO A 138 -4.56 -9.05 11.97
C PRO A 138 -4.62 -7.73 11.20
N VAL A 139 -5.32 -7.71 10.06
CA VAL A 139 -5.44 -6.55 9.15
C VAL A 139 -6.61 -5.62 9.46
N LEU A 140 -7.42 -5.91 10.49
CA LEU A 140 -8.62 -5.11 10.80
C LEU A 140 -8.29 -3.66 11.12
N LYS A 141 -7.25 -3.41 11.93
CA LYS A 141 -6.80 -2.06 12.30
C LYS A 141 -6.46 -1.20 11.05
N PRO A 142 -5.59 -1.65 10.12
CA PRO A 142 -5.30 -0.85 8.93
C PRO A 142 -6.50 -0.69 7.99
N ILE A 143 -7.41 -1.67 7.90
CA ILE A 143 -8.67 -1.52 7.14
C ILE A 143 -9.50 -0.37 7.73
N LEU A 144 -9.70 -0.34 9.06
CA LEU A 144 -10.47 0.71 9.72
C LEU A 144 -9.85 2.10 9.51
N VAL A 145 -8.52 2.20 9.58
CA VAL A 145 -7.80 3.46 9.29
C VAL A 145 -8.05 3.89 7.84
N MET A 146 -7.95 2.98 6.88
CA MET A 146 -8.20 3.28 5.47
C MET A 146 -9.63 3.76 5.22
N ILE A 147 -10.63 3.08 5.79
CA ILE A 147 -12.05 3.46 5.67
C ILE A 147 -12.30 4.83 6.31
N THR A 148 -11.75 5.06 7.50
CA THR A 148 -11.90 6.34 8.21
C THR A 148 -11.32 7.48 7.40
N LEU A 149 -10.11 7.32 6.86
CA LEU A 149 -9.47 8.34 6.01
C LEU A 149 -10.26 8.60 4.73
N TYR A 150 -10.77 7.55 4.09
CA TYR A 150 -11.64 7.70 2.92
C TYR A 150 -12.91 8.50 3.25
N PHE A 151 -13.56 8.19 4.38
CA PHE A 151 -14.76 8.91 4.81
C PHE A 151 -14.45 10.38 5.14
N LEU A 152 -13.36 10.66 5.86
CA LEU A 152 -12.95 12.02 6.19
C LEU A 152 -12.68 12.86 4.93
N LEU A 153 -11.95 12.30 3.95
CA LEU A 153 -11.71 12.98 2.68
C LEU A 153 -13.00 13.31 1.94
N ARG A 154 -14.01 12.44 2.04
CA ARG A 154 -15.31 12.65 1.42
C ARG A 154 -16.17 13.70 2.13
N VAL A 155 -15.95 13.96 3.42
CA VAL A 155 -16.67 15.01 4.17
C VAL A 155 -16.03 16.39 3.95
N VAL A 156 -14.72 16.43 3.68
CA VAL A 156 -13.95 17.68 3.50
C VAL A 156 -14.09 18.26 2.08
N MET A 157 -14.38 17.41 1.07
CA MET A 157 -14.62 17.81 -0.33
C MET A 157 -16.12 17.91 -0.62
#